data_AF-A0AA42ULI4-F1
#
_entry.id   AF-A0AA42ULI4-F1
#
_cell.length_a   1.000
_cell.length_b   1.000
_cell.length_c   1.000
_cell.angle_alpha   90.00
_cell.angle_beta   90.00
_cell.angle_gamma   90.00
#
_symmetry.space_group_name_H-M   'P 1'
#
loop_
_entity.id
_entity.type
_entity.pdbx_description
1 polymer ?
#
loop_
_entity_poly.entity_id
_entity_poly.type
_entity_poly.pdbx_seq_one_letter_code
_entity_poly.pdbx_strand_id
1 'polypeptide(L)'
;MNKIYIPFKLGMYYEEIEFEVEVLNDRIIGYDSYLYVGNNFKDIEIEFIFYWDILVCILIKSTKEIERYNTDDYLIIKNYYIKSDVKIQNLVVNSIVSM
;
A
#
# COMPACT_ATOMS: atom_id res chain seq x y z
N MET A 1 0.53 -17.09 17.69
CA MET A 1 1.32 -15.84 17.58
C MET A 1 0.35 -14.70 17.35
N ASN A 2 0.53 -13.57 18.03
CA ASN A 2 -0.26 -12.37 17.73
C ASN A 2 0.31 -11.72 16.47
N LYS A 3 -0.49 -11.64 15.41
CA LYS A 3 -0.10 -10.94 14.17
C LYS A 3 -0.03 -9.42 14.44
N ILE A 4 0.97 -8.76 13.86
CA ILE A 4 1.16 -7.31 13.86
C ILE A 4 0.14 -6.68 12.91
N TYR A 5 -0.62 -5.70 13.38
CA TYR A 5 -1.57 -4.98 12.55
C TYR A 5 -0.88 -3.85 11.77
N ILE A 6 -1.24 -3.69 10.50
CA ILE A 6 -0.84 -2.55 9.68
C ILE A 6 -1.91 -1.46 9.86
N PRO A 7 -1.59 -0.31 10.49
CA PRO A 7 -2.59 0.64 11.00
C PRO A 7 -3.22 1.54 9.94
N PHE A 8 -2.97 1.30 8.66
CA PHE A 8 -3.47 2.15 7.56
C PHE A 8 -4.85 1.70 7.08
N LYS A 9 -5.67 2.68 6.73
CA LYS A 9 -7.05 2.47 6.28
C LYS A 9 -7.30 3.24 5.00
N LEU A 10 -8.08 2.64 4.12
CA LEU A 10 -8.62 3.34 2.95
C LEU A 10 -9.51 4.50 3.42
N GLY A 11 -9.49 5.60 2.68
CA GLY A 11 -10.22 6.82 3.03
C GLY A 11 -9.47 7.79 3.93
N MET A 12 -8.28 7.42 4.45
CA MET A 12 -7.39 8.31 5.19
C MET A 12 -6.94 9.48 4.32
N TYR A 13 -6.84 10.67 4.89
CA TYR A 13 -6.38 11.85 4.16
C TYR A 13 -4.85 11.90 4.07
N TYR A 14 -4.32 12.47 2.98
CA TYR A 14 -2.88 12.63 2.78
C TYR A 14 -2.21 13.42 3.91
N GLU A 15 -2.86 14.49 4.38
CA GLU A 15 -2.39 15.33 5.49
C GLU A 15 -2.11 14.53 6.78
N GLU A 16 -2.77 13.38 6.98
CA GLU A 16 -2.54 12.53 8.15
C GLU A 16 -1.17 11.85 8.15
N ILE A 17 -0.54 11.69 6.97
CA ILE A 17 0.72 10.97 6.80
C ILE A 17 1.77 11.75 5.99
N GLU A 18 1.51 13.01 5.65
CA GLU A 18 2.33 13.80 4.71
C GLU A 18 3.82 13.87 5.09
N PHE A 19 4.12 13.83 6.39
CA PHE A 19 5.49 13.87 6.93
C PHE A 19 6.15 12.49 7.06
N GLU A 20 5.41 11.42 6.79
CA GLU A 20 5.84 10.03 6.92
C GLU A 20 5.98 9.32 5.56
N VAL A 21 5.91 10.09 4.46
CA VAL A 21 5.96 9.57 3.11
C VAL A 21 6.95 10.29 2.20
N GLU A 22 7.48 9.57 1.21
CA GLU A 22 8.28 10.11 0.12
C GLU A 22 7.56 9.91 -1.22
N VAL A 23 7.67 10.88 -2.12
CA VAL A 23 7.04 10.80 -3.46
C VAL A 23 7.69 9.71 -4.30
N LEU A 24 6.87 8.91 -4.99
CA LEU A 24 7.29 7.96 -6.02
C LEU A 24 6.81 8.41 -7.39
N ASN A 25 7.33 7.76 -8.44
CA ASN A 25 6.69 7.83 -9.74
C ASN A 25 5.31 7.18 -9.66
N ASP A 26 4.31 7.83 -10.26
CA ASP A 26 2.94 7.34 -10.31
C ASP A 26 2.88 5.92 -10.86
N ARG A 27 2.36 5.00 -10.05
CA ARG A 27 2.07 3.63 -10.48
C ARG A 27 0.87 3.57 -11.43
N ILE A 28 -0.09 4.48 -11.23
CA ILE A 28 -1.32 4.59 -12.01
C ILE A 28 -1.45 6.03 -12.46
N ILE A 29 -1.62 6.24 -13.77
CA ILE A 29 -1.78 7.58 -14.34
C ILE A 29 -2.98 8.29 -13.71
N GLY A 30 -2.75 9.50 -13.19
CA GLY A 30 -3.76 10.32 -12.53
C GLY A 30 -3.96 10.01 -11.05
N TYR A 31 -3.03 9.26 -10.44
CA TYR A 31 -2.98 8.96 -9.01
C TYR A 31 -1.56 9.21 -8.52
N ASP A 32 -1.46 9.68 -7.28
CA ASP A 32 -0.17 9.97 -6.67
C ASP A 32 0.31 8.75 -5.88
N SER A 33 1.53 8.29 -6.17
CA SER A 33 2.18 7.18 -5.46
C SER A 33 3.17 7.72 -4.44
N TYR A 34 3.14 7.15 -3.23
CA TYR A 34 4.02 7.53 -2.13
C TYR A 34 4.59 6.29 -1.43
N LEU A 35 5.87 6.34 -1.07
CA LEU A 35 6.52 5.35 -0.23
C LEU A 35 6.37 5.76 1.23
N TYR A 36 5.85 4.87 2.08
CA TYR A 36 5.88 5.08 3.52
C TYR A 36 7.31 4.92 4.05
N VAL A 37 7.81 5.96 4.70
CA VAL A 37 9.15 6.01 5.33
C VAL A 37 9.08 6.16 6.85
N GLY A 38 7.88 6.15 7.43
CA GLY A 38 7.69 6.20 8.87
C GLY A 38 8.29 5.00 9.62
N ASN A 39 8.58 5.20 10.90
CA ASN A 39 9.29 4.23 11.73
C ASN A 39 8.34 3.15 12.29
N ASN A 40 8.00 2.09 11.53
CA ASN A 40 7.32 0.92 12.13
C ASN A 40 7.45 -0.43 11.38
N PHE A 41 8.00 -0.47 10.16
CA PHE A 41 7.91 -1.68 9.32
C PHE A 41 9.21 -1.98 8.56
N LYS A 42 10.21 -2.60 9.22
CA LYS A 42 11.56 -2.79 8.64
C LYS A 42 11.69 -3.82 7.52
N ASP A 43 10.80 -4.82 7.46
CA ASP A 43 10.94 -5.94 6.49
C ASP A 43 9.88 -5.93 5.38
N ILE A 44 9.12 -4.84 5.26
CA ILE A 44 8.15 -4.64 4.19
C ILE A 44 8.29 -3.23 3.63
N GLU A 45 8.06 -3.08 2.33
CA GLU A 45 7.90 -1.79 1.67
C GLU A 45 6.40 -1.53 1.53
N ILE A 46 5.94 -0.35 1.94
CA ILE A 46 4.53 0.04 1.84
C ILE A 46 4.43 1.23 0.91
N GLU A 47 3.73 1.05 -0.19
CA GLU A 47 3.35 2.10 -1.12
C GLU A 47 1.88 2.46 -0.91
N PHE A 48 1.62 3.75 -0.81
CA PHE A 48 0.30 4.33 -0.80
C PHE A 48 -0.02 4.93 -2.15
N ILE A 49 -1.26 4.71 -2.59
CA ILE A 49 -1.79 5.33 -3.81
C ILE A 49 -2.96 6.19 -3.40
N PHE A 50 -2.84 7.48 -3.71
CA PHE A 50 -3.84 8.48 -3.42
C PHE A 50 -4.57 8.90 -4.70
N TYR A 51 -5.87 9.16 -4.54
CA TYR A 51 -6.65 9.87 -5.54
C TYR A 51 -7.06 11.21 -4.92
N TRP A 52 -6.48 12.28 -5.44
CA TRP A 52 -6.49 13.59 -4.76
C TRP A 52 -5.90 13.37 -3.36
N ASP A 53 -6.54 13.86 -2.31
CA ASP A 53 -6.00 13.71 -0.95
C ASP A 53 -6.46 12.43 -0.23
N ILE A 54 -7.10 11.48 -0.92
CA ILE A 54 -7.71 10.30 -0.28
C ILE A 54 -6.94 9.02 -0.60
N LEU A 55 -6.55 8.27 0.44
CA LEU A 55 -5.89 6.97 0.31
C LEU A 55 -6.85 5.93 -0.26
N VAL A 56 -6.57 5.46 -1.48
CA VAL A 56 -7.42 4.51 -2.20
C VAL A 56 -6.80 3.13 -2.32
N CYS A 57 -5.48 2.99 -2.17
CA CYS A 57 -4.82 1.69 -2.13
C CYS A 57 -3.58 1.69 -1.23
N ILE A 58 -3.41 0.60 -0.49
CA ILE A 58 -2.23 0.23 0.28
C ILE A 58 -1.63 -0.99 -0.40
N LEU A 59 -0.42 -0.83 -0.90
CA LEU A 59 0.34 -1.87 -1.58
C LEU A 59 1.55 -2.23 -0.73
N ILE A 60 1.64 -3.49 -0.31
CA ILE A 60 2.75 -3.98 0.50
C ILE A 60 3.56 -4.95 -0.33
N LYS A 61 4.84 -4.66 -0.49
CA LYS A 61 5.80 -5.55 -1.12
C LYS A 61 6.65 -6.17 -0.03
N SER A 62 6.62 -7.50 0.07
CA SER A 62 7.41 -8.23 1.05
C SER A 62 8.62 -8.90 0.41
N THR A 63 9.77 -8.83 1.08
CA THR A 63 10.99 -9.57 0.69
C THR A 63 11.20 -10.84 1.54
N LYS A 64 10.60 -10.92 2.73
CA LYS A 64 10.60 -12.07 3.66
C LYS A 64 9.27 -12.18 4.41
N GLU A 65 9.17 -13.12 5.37
CA GLU A 65 7.99 -13.51 6.17
C GLU A 65 6.98 -12.37 6.45
N ILE A 66 5.97 -12.24 5.58
CA ILE A 66 4.77 -11.44 5.85
C ILE A 66 3.95 -12.04 6.99
N GLU A 67 4.19 -13.31 7.34
CA GLU A 67 3.32 -14.16 8.17
C GLU A 67 3.09 -13.60 9.58
N ARG A 68 4.00 -12.72 10.03
CA ARG A 68 3.88 -11.98 11.28
C ARG A 68 2.91 -10.80 11.21
N TYR A 69 2.49 -10.37 10.03
CA TYR A 69 1.55 -9.28 9.81
C TYR A 69 0.14 -9.81 9.55
N ASN A 70 -0.87 -9.04 9.93
CA ASN A 70 -2.25 -9.32 9.57
C ASN A 70 -2.55 -8.77 8.18
N THR A 71 -2.64 -9.69 7.21
CA THR A 71 -2.97 -9.41 5.81
C THR A 71 -4.20 -10.16 5.35
N ASP A 72 -5.08 -10.57 6.27
CA ASP A 72 -6.23 -11.43 5.97
C ASP A 72 -7.26 -10.74 5.03
N ASP A 73 -7.28 -9.41 4.99
CA ASP A 73 -8.11 -8.59 4.11
C ASP A 73 -7.38 -8.06 2.86
N TYR A 74 -6.17 -8.56 2.57
CA TYR A 74 -5.39 -8.17 1.40
C TYR A 74 -5.51 -9.21 0.29
N LEU A 75 -5.64 -8.74 -0.95
CA LEU A 75 -5.46 -9.56 -2.14
C LEU A 75 -3.97 -9.82 -2.36
N ILE A 76 -3.62 -11.08 -2.62
CA ILE A 76 -2.22 -11.50 -2.83
C ILE A 76 -1.95 -11.74 -4.30
N ILE A 77 -0.95 -11.04 -4.87
CA ILE A 77 -0.49 -11.23 -6.25
C ILE A 77 1.04 -11.20 -6.29
N LYS A 78 1.68 -12.26 -6.81
CA LYS A 78 3.14 -12.43 -6.76
C LYS A 78 3.63 -12.27 -5.30
N ASN A 79 4.45 -11.26 -5.01
CA ASN A 79 4.95 -10.89 -3.69
C ASN A 79 4.31 -9.60 -3.13
N TYR A 80 3.18 -9.19 -3.69
CA TYR A 80 2.42 -8.01 -3.29
C TYR A 80 1.15 -8.39 -2.53
N TYR A 81 0.86 -7.63 -1.48
CA TYR A 81 -0.37 -7.67 -0.70
C TYR A 81 -1.09 -6.35 -0.94
N ILE A 82 -2.31 -6.41 -1.44
CA ILE A 82 -3.05 -5.27 -1.97
C ILE A 82 -4.34 -5.09 -1.19
N LYS A 83 -4.52 -3.91 -0.59
CA LYS A 83 -5.79 -3.48 0.00
C LYS A 83 -6.22 -2.21 -0.69
N SER A 84 -7.36 -2.22 -1.37
CA SER A 84 -7.77 -1.13 -2.27
C SER A 84 -9.28 -0.97 -2.36
N ASP A 85 -9.73 0.21 -2.79
CA ASP A 85 -11.10 0.38 -3.29
C ASP A 85 -11.31 -0.52 -4.52
N VAL A 86 -12.46 -1.20 -4.57
CA VAL A 86 -12.87 -2.11 -5.66
C VAL A 86 -12.74 -1.44 -7.03
N LYS A 87 -13.01 -0.13 -7.12
CA LYS A 87 -12.94 0.62 -8.38
C LYS A 87 -11.53 0.68 -8.97
N ILE A 88 -10.50 0.68 -8.12
CA ILE A 88 -9.11 0.83 -8.57
C ILE A 88 -8.29 -0.46 -8.49
N GLN A 89 -8.81 -1.50 -7.82
CA GLN A 89 -8.14 -2.79 -7.66
C GLN A 89 -7.59 -3.32 -8.99
N ASN A 90 -8.40 -3.31 -10.06
CA ASN A 90 -7.96 -3.82 -11.37
C ASN A 90 -6.79 -3.00 -11.97
N LEU A 91 -6.76 -1.68 -11.75
CA LEU A 91 -5.67 -0.83 -12.24
C LEU A 91 -4.37 -1.15 -11.52
N VAL A 92 -4.42 -1.30 -10.19
CA VAL A 92 -3.26 -1.69 -9.37
C VAL A 92 -2.75 -3.07 -9.78
N VAL A 93 -3.65 -4.05 -9.90
CA VAL A 93 -3.31 -5.42 -10.29
C VAL A 93 -2.64 -5.44 -11.67
N ASN A 94 -3.20 -4.75 -12.66
CA ASN A 94 -2.61 -4.65 -13.99
C ASN A 94 -1.19 -4.07 -13.94
N SER A 95 -0.99 -3.00 -13.16
CA SER A 95 0.35 -2.40 -13.00
C SER A 95 1.39 -3.39 -12.45
N ILE A 96 0.99 -4.30 -11.55
CA ILE A 96 1.88 -5.30 -10.95
C ILE A 96 2.15 -6.47 -11.89
N VAL A 97 1.16 -6.88 -12.67
CA VAL A 97 1.29 -8.00 -13.60
C VAL A 97 2.14 -7.60 -14.81
N SER A 98 2.05 -6.35 -15.26
CA SER A 98 2.82 -5.80 -16.38
C SER A 98 4.30 -5.52 -16.09
N MET A 99 4.73 -5.58 -14.82
CA MET A 99 6.13 -5.53 -14.39
C MET A 99 6.77 -6.92 -14.41
#